data_AF-A0A7C6EQ25-F1
#
_entry.id   AF-A0A7C6EQ25-F1
#
_cell.length_a   1.000
_cell.length_b   1.000
_cell.length_c   1.000
_cell.angle_alpha   90.00
_cell.angle_beta   90.00
_cell.angle_gamma   90.00
#
_symmetry.space_group_name_H-M   'P 1'
#
loop_
_entity.id
_entity.type
_entity.pdbx_description
1 polymer ?
#
loop_
_entity_poly.entity_id
_entity_poly.type
_entity_poly.pdbx_seq_one_letter_code
_entity_poly.pdbx_strand_id
1 'polypeptide(L)'
;MNFHLLWTLLIAGFLGYLLGCLSPAYFLGRWLKGFDIREHGTKNAGTVNTFHVLGLFPAVITALIDVSKGLVAMVIGQAITGSLFGGFIAAAAAILGHVLPFYLGFRGGQGVATSTGLMLYFLGQFYIARTLPLLSLAFLASAVIIFAWISRQGEFVGAFVLPALFFLLLIFAPLSAPKIFLLLIIVYIFGVNLFNIWKQGLWRPANFAEKGLIGWRLYLRPLAFLLVILSFKLEKKIALTLIGVLTLFFLLPDLLRLTSGRINRFFFIQVRQIYRQKEWRKFSSITLFLLSFFLTMLLFDLNIAAPAVSFLVFGDFFSKIYGLKFGRIPLFEKTLEGSLAHLAACLMSGYLLHPFLQVALPVILLGALVATITEVLPWGVDDNLSVSLLSGSVMHVALFF
;
A
#
# COMPACT_ATOMS: atom_id res chain seq x y z
N MET A 1 36.90 18.67 -2.52
CA MET A 1 36.28 18.06 -1.32
C MET A 1 37.36 17.97 -0.26
N ASN A 2 37.20 18.62 0.90
CA ASN A 2 38.23 18.64 1.96
C ASN A 2 38.55 17.20 2.41
N PHE A 3 39.82 16.80 2.41
CA PHE A 3 40.25 15.46 2.85
C PHE A 3 39.68 15.09 4.22
N HIS A 4 39.61 16.06 5.15
CA HIS A 4 38.99 15.90 6.47
C HIS A 4 37.51 15.49 6.41
N LEU A 5 36.73 16.08 5.50
CA LEU A 5 35.30 15.74 5.36
C LEU A 5 35.12 14.31 4.86
N LEU A 6 35.96 13.88 3.91
CA LEU A 6 35.92 12.50 3.42
C LEU A 6 36.22 11.50 4.55
N TRP A 7 37.28 11.74 5.33
CA TRP A 7 37.64 10.87 6.44
C TRP A 7 36.56 10.78 7.52
N THR A 8 35.97 11.91 7.91
CA THR A 8 34.88 11.92 8.90
C THR A 8 33.63 11.19 8.40
N LEU A 9 33.28 11.30 7.12
CA LEU A 9 32.18 10.53 6.51
C LEU A 9 32.47 9.02 6.51
N LEU A 10 33.70 8.61 6.20
CA LEU A 10 34.10 7.20 6.23
C LEU A 10 34.05 6.64 7.65
N ILE A 11 34.53 7.39 8.64
CA ILE A 11 34.48 7.00 10.06
C ILE A 11 33.02 6.88 10.52
N ALA A 12 32.17 7.86 10.20
CA ALA A 12 30.75 7.83 10.54
C ALA A 12 30.05 6.60 9.92
N GLY A 13 30.30 6.31 8.65
CA GLY A 13 29.79 5.12 7.98
C GLY A 13 30.29 3.82 8.61
N PHE A 14 31.58 3.72 8.91
CA PHE A 14 32.18 2.54 9.53
C PHE A 14 31.60 2.26 10.93
N LEU A 15 31.51 3.28 11.79
CA LEU A 15 30.91 3.15 13.12
C LEU A 15 29.41 2.81 13.04
N GLY A 16 28.70 3.43 12.10
CA GLY A 16 27.30 3.09 11.81
C GLY A 16 27.14 1.62 11.42
N TYR A 17 28.00 1.11 10.54
CA TYR A 17 28.02 -0.30 10.14
C TYR A 17 28.29 -1.23 11.33
N LEU A 18 29.30 -0.94 12.16
CA LEU A 18 29.60 -1.75 13.35
C LEU A 18 28.43 -1.78 14.34
N LEU A 19 27.78 -0.64 14.57
CA LEU A 19 26.58 -0.58 15.42
C LEU A 19 25.43 -1.39 14.81
N GLY A 20 25.25 -1.31 13.49
CA GLY A 20 24.29 -2.12 12.74
C GLY A 20 24.54 -3.62 12.88
N CYS A 21 25.81 -4.04 12.90
CA CYS A 21 26.22 -5.43 13.03
C CYS A 21 25.82 -6.06 14.37
N LEU A 22 25.48 -5.27 15.40
CA LEU A 22 24.93 -5.81 16.63
C LEU A 22 23.61 -6.52 16.35
N SER A 23 23.58 -7.85 16.52
CA SER A 23 22.42 -8.70 16.29
C SER A 23 21.96 -9.32 17.60
N PRO A 24 21.03 -8.67 18.34
CA PRO A 24 20.49 -9.21 19.58
C PRO A 24 19.84 -10.58 19.38
N ALA A 25 19.15 -10.78 18.25
CA ALA A 25 18.54 -12.05 17.90
C ALA A 25 19.54 -13.21 17.90
N TYR A 26 20.72 -12.99 17.30
CA TYR A 26 21.78 -13.99 17.26
C TYR A 26 22.34 -14.27 18.66
N PHE A 27 22.71 -13.22 19.42
CA PHE A 27 23.28 -13.38 20.75
C PHE A 27 22.31 -14.05 21.72
N LEU A 28 21.03 -13.63 21.72
CA LEU A 28 20.00 -14.24 22.56
C LEU A 28 19.73 -15.70 22.17
N GLY A 29 19.77 -16.04 20.88
CA GLY A 29 19.66 -17.44 20.43
C GLY A 29 20.80 -18.30 20.99
N ARG A 30 22.04 -17.81 20.91
CA ARG A 30 23.22 -18.51 21.41
C ARG A 30 23.21 -18.62 22.94
N TRP A 31 22.87 -17.55 23.66
CA TRP A 31 22.91 -17.54 25.12
C TRP A 31 21.74 -18.30 25.77
N LEU A 32 20.53 -18.18 25.23
CA LEU A 32 19.34 -18.78 25.86
C LEU A 32 19.08 -20.23 25.41
N LYS A 33 19.52 -20.61 24.20
CA LYS A 33 19.21 -21.92 23.62
C LYS A 33 20.43 -22.65 23.02
N GLY A 34 21.61 -22.03 22.98
CA GLY A 34 22.84 -22.66 22.47
C GLY A 34 22.95 -22.77 20.95
N PHE A 35 21.88 -22.46 20.18
CA PHE A 35 21.86 -22.61 18.73
C PHE A 35 21.99 -21.27 17.97
N ASP A 36 22.24 -21.36 16.67
CA ASP A 36 22.11 -20.23 15.77
C ASP A 36 20.65 -20.02 15.34
N ILE A 37 20.10 -18.84 15.63
CA ILE A 37 18.69 -18.52 15.31
C ILE A 37 18.42 -18.55 13.79
N ARG A 38 19.46 -18.38 12.97
CA ARG A 38 19.37 -18.36 11.50
C ARG A 38 19.12 -19.75 10.90
N GLU A 39 19.31 -20.80 11.69
CA GLU A 39 18.99 -22.17 11.28
C GLU A 39 17.52 -22.53 11.56
N HIS A 40 16.80 -21.68 12.26
CA HIS A 40 15.45 -21.92 12.78
C HIS A 40 14.43 -20.91 12.25
N GLY A 41 13.16 -21.29 12.25
CA GLY A 41 12.03 -20.44 11.88
C GLY A 41 12.17 -19.82 10.49
N THR A 42 12.13 -18.49 10.40
CA THR A 42 12.25 -17.73 9.13
C THR A 42 13.68 -17.65 8.61
N LYS A 43 14.67 -18.19 9.35
CA LYS A 43 16.09 -18.20 9.03
C LYS A 43 16.76 -16.82 8.97
N ASN A 44 16.08 -15.79 9.48
CA ASN A 44 16.60 -14.42 9.58
C ASN A 44 16.97 -14.10 11.04
N ALA A 45 18.03 -13.32 11.25
CA ALA A 45 18.42 -12.85 12.58
C ALA A 45 17.69 -11.54 12.94
N GLY A 46 16.36 -11.59 13.09
CA GLY A 46 15.53 -10.42 13.38
C GLY A 46 14.36 -10.71 14.29
N THR A 47 13.70 -9.64 14.74
CA THR A 47 12.63 -9.64 15.75
C THR A 47 11.53 -10.69 15.53
N VAL A 48 11.01 -10.82 14.30
CA VAL A 48 9.92 -11.77 13.99
C VAL A 48 10.38 -13.21 14.22
N ASN A 49 11.60 -13.55 13.81
CA ASN A 49 12.14 -14.90 14.05
C ASN A 49 12.39 -15.13 15.54
N THR A 50 12.92 -14.13 16.23
CA THR A 50 13.09 -14.16 17.69
C THR A 50 11.77 -14.44 18.40
N PHE A 51 10.68 -13.81 17.98
CA PHE A 51 9.35 -14.06 18.56
C PHE A 51 8.92 -15.52 18.37
N HIS A 52 9.05 -16.05 17.16
CA HIS A 52 8.64 -17.42 16.85
C HIS A 52 9.53 -18.49 17.51
N VAL A 53 10.83 -18.22 17.68
CA VAL A 53 11.82 -19.21 18.13
C VAL A 53 12.13 -19.10 19.62
N LEU A 54 12.22 -17.89 20.17
CA LEU A 54 12.62 -17.61 21.55
C LEU A 54 11.50 -17.01 22.42
N GLY A 55 10.37 -16.63 21.83
CA GLY A 55 9.22 -16.07 22.54
C GLY A 55 9.23 -14.55 22.68
N LEU A 56 8.22 -14.01 23.38
CA LEU A 56 7.94 -12.57 23.43
C LEU A 56 9.06 -11.76 24.08
N PHE A 57 9.57 -12.20 25.23
CA PHE A 57 10.53 -11.39 25.99
C PHE A 57 11.85 -11.14 25.22
N PRO A 58 12.53 -12.16 24.66
CA PRO A 58 13.70 -11.92 23.80
C PRO A 58 13.39 -11.11 22.54
N ALA A 59 12.18 -11.25 21.99
CA ALA A 59 11.75 -10.49 20.81
C ALA A 59 11.60 -9.00 21.10
N VAL A 60 11.04 -8.62 22.26
CA VAL A 60 10.92 -7.21 22.67
C VAL A 60 12.30 -6.56 22.81
N ILE A 61 13.25 -7.24 23.46
CA ILE A 61 14.64 -6.73 23.57
C ILE A 61 15.27 -6.56 22.18
N THR A 62 15.11 -7.56 21.32
CA THR A 62 15.59 -7.50 19.94
C THR A 62 14.98 -6.32 19.19
N ALA A 63 13.67 -6.12 19.32
CA ALA A 63 12.95 -5.02 18.67
C ALA A 63 13.46 -3.66 19.13
N LEU A 64 13.59 -3.44 20.45
CA LEU A 64 14.05 -2.17 21.00
C LEU A 64 15.44 -1.79 20.49
N ILE A 65 16.38 -2.74 20.47
CA ILE A 65 17.73 -2.49 19.97
C ILE A 65 17.73 -2.31 18.45
N ASP A 66 17.07 -3.20 17.70
CA ASP A 66 17.06 -3.11 16.23
C ASP A 66 16.37 -1.83 15.72
N VAL A 67 15.30 -1.38 16.38
CA VAL A 67 14.59 -0.12 16.04
C VAL A 67 15.43 1.10 16.39
N SER A 68 16.12 1.11 17.53
CA SER A 68 16.88 2.27 17.99
C SER A 68 18.23 2.45 17.29
N LYS A 69 18.94 1.36 16.95
CA LYS A 69 20.34 1.44 16.50
C LYS A 69 20.56 2.27 15.24
N GLY A 70 19.58 2.32 14.32
CA GLY A 70 19.66 3.15 13.13
C GLY A 70 19.67 4.65 13.48
N LEU A 71 18.80 5.04 14.41
CA LEU A 71 18.74 6.41 14.93
C LEU A 71 19.99 6.76 15.73
N VAL A 72 20.48 5.85 16.57
CA VAL A 72 21.73 6.04 17.34
C VAL A 72 22.91 6.24 16.39
N ALA A 73 23.03 5.42 15.34
CA ALA A 73 24.06 5.59 14.31
C ALA A 73 23.95 6.95 13.62
N MET A 74 22.72 7.39 13.29
CA MET A 74 22.49 8.69 12.67
C MET A 74 22.98 9.84 13.53
N VAL A 75 22.66 9.84 14.83
CA VAL A 75 23.06 10.89 15.77
C VAL A 75 24.58 10.91 15.93
N ILE A 76 25.21 9.74 16.09
CA ILE A 76 26.68 9.64 16.18
C ILE A 76 27.34 10.15 14.90
N GLY A 77 26.85 9.72 13.73
CA GLY A 77 27.38 10.15 12.44
C GLY A 77 27.28 11.67 12.26
N GLN A 78 26.14 12.26 12.63
CA GLN A 78 25.95 13.71 12.59
C GLN A 78 26.91 14.45 13.55
N ALA A 79 27.15 13.91 14.74
CA ALA A 79 28.08 14.50 15.70
C ALA A 79 29.53 14.48 15.18
N ILE A 80 29.94 13.40 14.52
CA ILE A 80 31.30 13.23 13.97
C ILE A 80 31.54 14.16 12.77
N THR A 81 30.55 14.29 11.90
CA THR A 81 30.71 15.02 10.63
C THR A 81 30.22 16.46 10.69
N GLY A 82 29.56 16.86 11.79
CA GLY A 82 28.88 18.14 11.92
C GLY A 82 27.72 18.35 10.94
N SER A 83 27.21 17.28 10.30
CA SER A 83 26.24 17.40 9.21
C SER A 83 25.20 16.29 9.21
N LEU A 84 23.95 16.66 8.87
CA LEU A 84 22.85 15.70 8.67
C LEU A 84 23.19 14.62 7.64
N PHE A 85 23.93 14.99 6.60
CA PHE A 85 24.35 14.05 5.57
C PHE A 85 25.25 12.94 6.13
N GLY A 86 26.19 13.24 7.01
CA GLY A 86 26.99 12.21 7.68
C GLY A 86 26.18 11.32 8.62
N GLY A 87 25.13 11.88 9.24
CA GLY A 87 24.13 11.08 9.95
C GLY A 87 23.40 10.10 9.03
N PHE A 88 22.98 10.53 7.84
CA PHE A 88 22.32 9.63 6.87
C PHE A 88 23.25 8.51 6.39
N ILE A 89 24.53 8.81 6.16
CA ILE A 89 25.55 7.79 5.83
C ILE A 89 25.68 6.76 6.95
N ALA A 90 25.80 7.20 8.20
CA ALA A 90 25.90 6.29 9.35
C ALA A 90 24.62 5.46 9.54
N ALA A 91 23.44 6.05 9.36
CA ALA A 91 22.16 5.37 9.43
C ALA A 91 21.99 4.30 8.34
N ALA A 92 22.33 4.63 7.09
CA ALA A 92 22.32 3.69 5.98
C ALA A 92 23.33 2.55 6.20
N ALA A 93 24.51 2.87 6.71
CA ALA A 93 25.52 1.88 7.08
C ALA A 93 25.03 0.96 8.21
N ALA A 94 24.28 1.47 9.19
CA ALA A 94 23.68 0.65 10.24
C ALA A 94 22.61 -0.32 9.72
N ILE A 95 21.80 0.09 8.74
CA ILE A 95 20.88 -0.81 8.03
C ILE A 95 21.70 -1.90 7.32
N LEU A 96 22.75 -1.51 6.59
CA LEU A 96 23.63 -2.44 5.89
C LEU A 96 24.32 -3.42 6.85
N GLY A 97 24.81 -2.96 8.01
CA GLY A 97 25.42 -3.78 9.04
C GLY A 97 24.47 -4.79 9.65
N HIS A 98 23.20 -4.43 9.83
CA HIS A 98 22.18 -5.37 10.29
C HIS A 98 21.87 -6.46 9.24
N VAL A 99 21.92 -6.13 7.95
CA VAL A 99 21.67 -7.07 6.85
C VAL A 99 22.88 -7.98 6.59
N LEU A 100 24.08 -7.39 6.57
CA LEU A 100 25.35 -8.04 6.24
C LEU A 100 26.36 -7.93 7.39
N PRO A 101 26.10 -8.49 8.59
CA PRO A 101 27.03 -8.47 9.71
C PRO A 101 28.28 -9.32 9.42
N PHE A 102 29.47 -8.73 9.51
CA PHE A 102 30.72 -9.38 9.11
C PHE A 102 31.01 -10.68 9.86
N TYR A 103 30.83 -10.71 11.19
CA TYR A 103 31.12 -11.87 12.04
C TYR A 103 30.09 -13.01 11.89
N LEU A 104 29.00 -12.76 11.17
CA LEU A 104 27.96 -13.73 10.85
C LEU A 104 28.06 -14.22 9.40
N GLY A 105 29.22 -14.04 8.75
CA GLY A 105 29.40 -14.41 7.35
C GLY A 105 28.47 -13.63 6.43
N PHE A 106 28.19 -12.37 6.77
CA PHE A 106 27.31 -11.46 6.03
C PHE A 106 25.87 -11.95 5.86
N ARG A 107 25.38 -12.72 6.84
CA ARG A 107 23.99 -13.23 6.87
C ARG A 107 23.29 -12.78 8.16
N GLY A 108 22.63 -11.64 8.10
CA GLY A 108 21.93 -11.03 9.24
C GLY A 108 20.41 -11.05 9.13
N GLY A 109 19.77 -9.94 9.51
CA GLY A 109 18.34 -9.73 9.34
C GLY A 109 18.01 -8.96 8.06
N GLN A 110 16.80 -8.40 7.99
CA GLN A 110 16.30 -7.72 6.78
C GLN A 110 16.29 -6.19 6.88
N GLY A 111 16.79 -5.62 7.98
CA GLY A 111 16.89 -4.17 8.15
C GLY A 111 15.57 -3.45 8.40
N VAL A 112 14.42 -4.12 8.29
CA VAL A 112 13.09 -3.51 8.41
C VAL A 112 12.89 -2.79 9.74
N ALA A 113 13.26 -3.40 10.88
CA ALA A 113 13.12 -2.77 12.19
C ALA A 113 13.99 -1.51 12.33
N THR A 114 15.25 -1.59 11.91
CA THR A 114 16.20 -0.45 11.90
C THR A 114 15.72 0.70 11.03
N SER A 115 15.23 0.38 9.83
CA SER A 115 14.61 1.33 8.92
C SER A 115 13.31 1.91 9.49
N THR A 116 12.50 1.11 10.19
CA THR A 116 11.25 1.56 10.82
C THR A 116 11.51 2.56 11.95
N GLY A 117 12.56 2.38 12.75
CA GLY A 117 12.90 3.35 13.80
C GLY A 117 13.28 4.72 13.24
N LEU A 118 14.07 4.74 12.17
CA LEU A 118 14.37 5.97 11.43
C LEU A 118 13.11 6.59 10.83
N MET A 119 12.23 5.76 10.24
CA MET A 119 10.95 6.21 9.70
C MET A 119 10.10 6.89 10.76
N LEU A 120 9.90 6.26 11.93
CA LEU A 120 9.14 6.84 13.04
C LEU A 120 9.75 8.15 13.56
N TYR A 121 11.08 8.22 13.67
CA TYR A 121 11.77 9.46 14.03
C TYR A 121 11.45 10.59 13.06
N PHE A 122 11.60 10.39 11.75
CA PHE A 122 11.33 11.44 10.77
C PHE A 122 9.85 11.81 10.70
N LEU A 123 8.93 10.87 10.86
CA LEU A 123 7.50 11.19 10.97
C LEU A 123 7.21 12.08 12.19
N GLY A 124 7.84 11.80 13.33
CA GLY A 124 7.78 12.65 14.52
C GLY A 124 8.32 14.05 14.24
N GLN A 125 9.47 14.17 13.58
CA GLN A 125 10.04 15.47 13.19
C GLN A 125 9.12 16.26 12.25
N PHE A 126 8.56 15.61 11.22
CA PHE A 126 7.63 16.29 10.30
C PHE A 126 6.33 16.73 10.99
N TYR A 127 5.84 15.95 11.95
CA TYR A 127 4.70 16.32 12.78
C TYR A 127 5.00 17.52 13.69
N ILE A 128 6.12 17.49 14.41
CA ILE A 128 6.55 18.58 15.30
C ILE A 128 6.75 19.87 14.49
N ALA A 129 7.35 19.76 13.30
CA ALA A 129 7.53 20.87 12.37
C ALA A 129 6.22 21.38 11.73
N ARG A 130 5.06 20.78 12.06
CA ARG A 130 3.73 21.10 11.51
C ARG A 130 3.62 20.93 9.99
N THR A 131 4.52 20.15 9.40
CA THR A 131 4.54 19.86 7.95
C THR A 131 3.74 18.61 7.59
N LEU A 132 3.55 17.69 8.53
CA LEU A 132 2.69 16.52 8.36
C LEU A 132 1.49 16.63 9.32
N PRO A 133 0.26 16.81 8.81
CA PRO A 133 -0.92 16.94 9.65
C PRO A 133 -1.14 15.72 10.56
N LEU A 134 -1.62 15.95 11.79
CA LEU A 134 -1.99 14.88 12.72
C LEU A 134 -3.04 13.94 12.10
N LEU A 135 -3.96 14.52 11.33
CA LEU A 135 -5.01 13.78 10.65
C LEU A 135 -4.42 12.78 9.64
N SER A 136 -3.35 13.12 8.92
CA SER A 136 -2.63 12.18 8.04
C SER A 136 -2.11 10.97 8.80
N LEU A 137 -1.56 11.20 9.99
CA LEU A 137 -1.08 10.13 10.87
C LEU A 137 -2.25 9.29 11.42
N ALA A 138 -3.40 9.91 11.72
CA ALA A 138 -4.60 9.20 12.15
C ALA A 138 -5.17 8.29 11.06
N PHE A 139 -5.24 8.75 9.80
CA PHE A 139 -5.64 7.91 8.66
C PHE A 139 -4.65 6.77 8.39
N LEU A 140 -3.34 7.03 8.50
CA LEU A 140 -2.34 5.97 8.38
C LEU A 140 -2.46 4.94 9.52
N ALA A 141 -2.64 5.40 10.76
CA ALA A 141 -2.79 4.52 11.92
C ALA A 141 -4.06 3.65 11.80
N SER A 142 -5.18 4.22 11.36
CA SER A 142 -6.41 3.45 11.13
C SER A 142 -6.22 2.40 10.03
N ALA A 143 -5.54 2.75 8.93
CA ALA A 143 -5.18 1.77 7.91
C ALA A 143 -4.27 0.65 8.47
N VAL A 144 -3.23 0.99 9.23
CA VAL A 144 -2.36 -0.01 9.89
C VAL A 144 -3.17 -0.95 10.76
N ILE A 145 -4.05 -0.42 11.63
CA ILE A 145 -4.88 -1.22 12.54
C ILE A 145 -5.79 -2.16 11.76
N ILE A 146 -6.50 -1.66 10.75
CA ILE A 146 -7.42 -2.45 9.94
C ILE A 146 -6.67 -3.57 9.20
N PHE A 147 -5.61 -3.22 8.45
CA PHE A 147 -4.87 -4.22 7.67
C PHE A 147 -4.12 -5.22 8.56
N ALA A 148 -3.62 -4.80 9.73
CA ALA A 148 -2.98 -5.70 10.68
C ALA A 148 -3.98 -6.69 11.28
N TRP A 149 -5.20 -6.23 11.59
CA TRP A 149 -6.27 -7.11 12.06
C TRP A 149 -6.68 -8.14 11.01
N ILE A 150 -6.82 -7.71 9.74
CA ILE A 150 -7.18 -8.60 8.63
C ILE A 150 -6.08 -9.62 8.34
N SER A 151 -4.86 -9.15 8.04
CA SER A 151 -3.80 -10.00 7.49
C SER A 151 -3.03 -10.77 8.56
N ARG A 152 -2.88 -10.18 9.75
CA ARG A 152 -1.96 -10.63 10.82
C ARG A 152 -0.52 -10.83 10.33
N GLN A 153 -0.16 -10.18 9.23
CA GLN A 153 1.14 -10.29 8.53
C GLN A 153 1.66 -8.90 8.19
N GLY A 154 2.79 -8.51 8.78
CA GLY A 154 3.36 -7.18 8.64
C GLY A 154 3.70 -6.82 7.19
N GLU A 155 4.05 -7.82 6.37
CA GLU A 155 4.38 -7.64 4.96
C GLU A 155 3.18 -7.12 4.15
N PHE A 156 1.96 -7.63 4.42
CA PHE A 156 0.74 -7.18 3.75
C PHE A 156 0.32 -5.78 4.21
N VAL A 157 0.49 -5.47 5.49
CA VAL A 157 0.24 -4.12 6.02
C VAL A 157 1.16 -3.13 5.32
N GLY A 158 2.46 -3.41 5.30
CA GLY A 158 3.45 -2.54 4.68
C GLY A 158 3.27 -2.41 3.17
N ALA A 159 2.82 -3.45 2.46
CA ALA A 159 2.55 -3.39 1.03
C ALA A 159 1.45 -2.37 0.65
N PHE A 160 0.56 -2.01 1.59
CA PHE A 160 -0.46 -1.00 1.36
C PHE A 160 -0.14 0.35 2.01
N VAL A 161 0.23 0.32 3.30
CA VAL A 161 0.40 1.54 4.10
C VAL A 161 1.61 2.35 3.64
N LEU A 162 2.69 1.69 3.18
CA LEU A 162 3.91 2.40 2.78
C LEU A 162 3.73 3.25 1.50
N PRO A 163 3.07 2.76 0.43
CA PRO A 163 2.68 3.61 -0.69
C PRO A 163 1.83 4.82 -0.27
N ALA A 164 0.83 4.61 0.61
CA ALA A 164 0.00 5.71 1.10
C ALA A 164 0.83 6.75 1.87
N LEU A 165 1.73 6.30 2.75
CA LEU A 165 2.66 7.18 3.46
C LEU A 165 3.60 7.92 2.50
N PHE A 166 4.11 7.24 1.47
CA PHE A 166 4.95 7.85 0.44
C PHE A 166 4.24 9.04 -0.21
N PHE A 167 2.98 8.86 -0.64
CA PHE A 167 2.20 9.94 -1.24
C PHE A 167 1.85 11.05 -0.24
N LEU A 168 1.52 10.72 1.02
CA LEU A 168 1.29 11.74 2.06
C LEU A 168 2.52 12.63 2.26
N LEU A 169 3.72 12.05 2.27
CA LEU A 169 4.95 12.81 2.37
C LEU A 169 5.20 13.65 1.12
N LEU A 170 4.85 13.16 -0.08
CA LEU A 170 4.95 13.95 -1.30
C LEU A 170 4.06 15.19 -1.25
N ILE A 171 2.84 15.06 -0.75
CA ILE A 171 1.82 16.12 -0.72
C ILE A 171 2.10 17.14 0.39
N PHE A 172 2.34 16.69 1.63
CA PHE A 172 2.35 17.56 2.81
C PHE A 172 3.75 17.98 3.25
N ALA A 173 4.74 17.08 3.19
CA ALA A 173 6.06 17.39 3.71
C ALA A 173 6.89 18.20 2.69
N PRO A 174 7.64 19.24 3.10
CA PRO A 174 8.45 20.04 2.21
C PRO A 174 9.63 19.24 1.64
N LEU A 175 10.06 19.60 0.43
CA LEU A 175 11.26 19.02 -0.17
C LEU A 175 12.48 19.36 0.70
N SER A 176 13.08 18.33 1.28
CA SER A 176 14.20 18.45 2.22
C SER A 176 15.02 17.17 2.20
N ALA A 177 16.29 17.25 2.62
CA ALA A 177 17.15 16.07 2.69
C ALA A 177 16.57 14.95 3.60
N PRO A 178 15.97 15.24 4.77
CA PRO A 178 15.24 14.25 5.57
C PRO A 178 14.09 13.59 4.81
N LYS A 179 13.32 14.35 4.02
CA LYS A 179 12.21 13.79 3.22
C LYS A 179 12.76 12.80 2.19
N ILE A 180 13.79 13.17 1.45
CA ILE A 180 14.40 12.29 0.44
C ILE A 180 14.92 11.01 1.10
N PHE A 181 15.64 11.14 2.21
CA PHE A 181 16.16 9.98 2.96
C PHE A 181 15.03 9.07 3.48
N LEU A 182 13.96 9.65 4.02
CA LEU A 182 12.78 8.92 4.46
C LEU A 182 12.08 8.17 3.31
N LEU A 183 11.95 8.81 2.13
CA LEU A 183 11.36 8.17 0.96
C LEU A 183 12.20 6.98 0.49
N LEU A 184 13.53 7.07 0.53
CA LEU A 184 14.42 5.95 0.23
C LEU A 184 14.25 4.80 1.24
N ILE A 185 14.11 5.12 2.52
CA ILE A 185 13.81 4.14 3.58
C ILE A 185 12.47 3.44 3.30
N ILE A 186 11.43 4.20 2.95
CA ILE A 186 10.10 3.65 2.64
C ILE A 186 10.18 2.72 1.43
N VAL A 187 10.89 3.12 0.36
CA VAL A 187 11.10 2.28 -0.83
C VAL A 187 11.84 1.00 -0.48
N TYR A 188 12.87 1.08 0.38
CA TYR A 188 13.59 -0.08 0.86
C TYR A 188 12.68 -1.06 1.63
N ILE A 189 11.94 -0.57 2.65
CA ILE A 189 11.04 -1.42 3.43
C ILE A 189 9.96 -2.03 2.53
N PHE A 190 9.39 -1.24 1.62
CA PHE A 190 8.41 -1.71 0.65
C PHE A 190 8.97 -2.84 -0.24
N GLY A 191 10.18 -2.66 -0.76
CA GLY A 191 10.88 -3.68 -1.55
C GLY A 191 11.12 -4.98 -0.78
N VAL A 192 11.53 -4.88 0.49
CA VAL A 192 11.70 -6.06 1.37
C VAL A 192 10.36 -6.77 1.61
N ASN A 193 9.28 -6.03 1.86
CA ASN A 193 7.95 -6.61 2.04
C ASN A 193 7.47 -7.35 0.78
N LEU A 194 7.64 -6.75 -0.40
CA LEU A 194 7.31 -7.41 -1.66
C LEU A 194 8.14 -8.68 -1.90
N PHE A 195 9.45 -8.60 -1.63
CA PHE A 195 10.35 -9.74 -1.73
C PHE A 195 9.91 -10.89 -0.79
N ASN A 196 9.52 -10.58 0.44
CA ASN A 196 9.02 -11.56 1.39
C ASN A 196 7.70 -12.19 0.96
N ILE A 197 6.76 -11.38 0.46
CA ILE A 197 5.48 -11.88 -0.08
C ILE A 197 5.73 -12.89 -1.21
N TRP A 198 6.67 -12.57 -2.10
CA TRP A 198 7.05 -13.46 -3.20
C TRP A 198 7.79 -14.72 -2.72
N LYS A 199 8.86 -14.55 -1.94
CA LYS A 199 9.72 -15.65 -1.44
C LYS A 199 8.96 -16.66 -0.60
N GLN A 200 8.05 -16.20 0.25
CA GLN A 200 7.23 -17.07 1.10
C GLN A 200 6.05 -17.69 0.34
N GLY A 201 5.86 -17.34 -0.95
CA GLY A 201 4.73 -17.82 -1.73
C GLY A 201 3.39 -17.35 -1.20
N LEU A 202 3.37 -16.25 -0.43
CA LEU A 202 2.15 -15.68 0.15
C LEU A 202 1.22 -15.14 -0.95
N TRP A 203 1.75 -14.88 -2.14
CA TRP A 203 1.00 -14.44 -3.30
C TRP A 203 1.19 -15.39 -4.49
N ARG A 204 0.21 -16.24 -4.76
CA ARG A 204 0.21 -17.15 -5.92
C ARG A 204 -0.96 -16.84 -6.85
N PRO A 205 -0.71 -16.41 -8.10
CA PRO A 205 -1.75 -16.16 -9.11
C PRO A 205 -2.70 -17.35 -9.36
N ALA A 206 -2.20 -18.58 -9.21
CA ALA A 206 -2.98 -19.82 -9.38
C ALA A 206 -4.23 -19.87 -8.49
N ASN A 207 -4.11 -19.43 -7.22
CA ASN A 207 -5.23 -19.42 -6.26
C ASN A 207 -6.36 -18.47 -6.69
N PHE A 208 -6.06 -17.45 -7.51
CA PHE A 208 -7.06 -16.53 -8.03
C PHE A 208 -7.72 -17.06 -9.31
N ALA A 209 -6.95 -17.75 -10.15
CA ALA A 209 -7.46 -18.42 -11.35
C ALA A 209 -8.48 -19.53 -11.00
N GLU A 210 -8.22 -20.30 -9.94
CA GLU A 210 -9.15 -21.31 -9.39
C GLU A 210 -10.46 -20.70 -8.89
N LYS A 211 -10.43 -19.45 -8.40
CA LYS A 211 -11.62 -18.68 -8.00
C LYS A 211 -12.29 -17.95 -9.18
N GLY A 212 -11.89 -18.25 -10.41
CA GLY A 212 -12.45 -17.66 -11.63
C GLY A 212 -12.07 -16.18 -11.83
N LEU A 213 -11.01 -15.70 -11.17
CA LEU A 213 -10.47 -14.37 -11.42
C LEU A 213 -9.50 -14.37 -12.59
N ILE A 214 -9.56 -13.30 -13.36
CA ILE A 214 -8.60 -13.03 -14.42
C ILE A 214 -7.58 -12.04 -13.85
N GLY A 215 -6.35 -12.52 -13.65
CA GLY A 215 -5.31 -11.82 -12.90
C GLY A 215 -4.99 -10.42 -13.43
N TRP A 216 -4.88 -10.25 -14.76
CA TRP A 216 -4.56 -8.94 -15.35
C TRP A 216 -5.65 -7.87 -15.07
N ARG A 217 -6.93 -8.28 -14.97
CA ARG A 217 -8.05 -7.36 -14.65
C ARG A 217 -7.93 -6.78 -13.25
N LEU A 218 -7.34 -7.53 -12.31
CA LEU A 218 -7.11 -7.05 -10.95
C LEU A 218 -6.05 -5.94 -10.94
N TYR A 219 -4.95 -6.14 -11.66
CA TYR A 219 -3.85 -5.16 -11.71
C TYR A 219 -4.11 -3.96 -12.62
N LEU A 220 -4.98 -4.09 -13.62
CA LEU A 220 -5.35 -2.99 -14.51
C LEU A 220 -6.24 -1.94 -13.81
N ARG A 221 -6.94 -2.31 -12.74
CA ARG A 221 -7.81 -1.38 -11.99
C ARG A 221 -7.03 -0.22 -11.36
N PRO A 222 -5.99 -0.45 -10.53
CA PRO A 222 -5.15 0.65 -10.05
C PRO A 222 -4.54 1.52 -11.17
N LEU A 223 -4.26 0.94 -12.34
CA LEU A 223 -3.76 1.70 -13.49
C LEU A 223 -4.80 2.70 -14.02
N ALA A 224 -6.09 2.39 -13.93
CA ALA A 224 -7.17 3.32 -14.29
C ALA A 224 -7.16 4.58 -13.42
N PHE A 225 -6.56 4.55 -12.22
CA PHE A 225 -6.39 5.76 -11.40
C PHE A 225 -5.49 6.81 -12.07
N LEU A 226 -4.60 6.41 -12.98
CA LEU A 226 -3.84 7.36 -13.80
C LEU A 226 -4.76 8.26 -14.63
N LEU A 227 -5.91 7.75 -15.10
CA LEU A 227 -6.89 8.55 -15.83
C LEU A 227 -7.53 9.61 -14.93
N VAL A 228 -7.75 9.31 -13.65
CA VAL A 228 -8.21 10.29 -12.65
C VAL A 228 -7.16 11.38 -12.47
N ILE A 229 -5.89 11.01 -12.28
CA ILE A 229 -4.78 11.96 -12.13
C ILE A 229 -4.64 12.86 -13.38
N LEU A 230 -4.72 12.27 -14.57
CA LEU A 230 -4.67 13.02 -15.83
C LEU A 230 -5.85 13.99 -15.96
N SER A 231 -7.02 13.64 -15.43
CA SER A 231 -8.22 14.50 -15.48
C SER A 231 -8.06 15.82 -14.71
N PHE A 232 -7.14 15.91 -13.75
CA PHE A 232 -6.81 17.19 -13.10
C PHE A 232 -5.97 18.13 -13.98
N LYS A 233 -5.31 17.60 -15.01
CA LYS A 233 -4.45 18.39 -15.92
C LYS A 233 -5.08 18.64 -17.29
N LEU A 234 -6.11 17.86 -17.64
CA LEU A 234 -6.77 17.92 -18.94
C LEU A 234 -8.11 18.64 -18.83
N GLU A 235 -8.54 19.23 -19.94
CA GLU A 235 -9.93 19.70 -20.06
C GLU A 235 -10.90 18.51 -19.92
N LYS A 236 -12.03 18.72 -19.23
CA LYS A 236 -13.06 17.70 -19.00
C LYS A 236 -13.47 16.98 -20.29
N LYS A 237 -13.58 17.71 -21.41
CA LYS A 237 -13.91 17.15 -22.73
C LYS A 237 -12.87 16.14 -23.23
N ILE A 238 -11.58 16.45 -23.08
CA ILE A 238 -10.49 15.56 -23.51
C ILE A 238 -10.47 14.31 -22.62
N ALA A 239 -10.55 14.48 -21.30
CA ALA A 239 -10.61 13.37 -20.35
C ALA A 239 -11.80 12.43 -20.63
N LEU A 240 -12.99 13.00 -20.84
CA LEU A 240 -14.19 12.24 -21.20
C LEU A 240 -14.04 11.51 -22.53
N THR A 241 -13.40 12.13 -23.52
CA THR A 241 -13.17 11.49 -24.82
C THR A 241 -12.24 10.28 -24.67
N LEU A 242 -11.15 10.42 -23.92
CA LEU A 242 -10.20 9.31 -23.67
C LEU A 242 -10.87 8.15 -22.92
N ILE A 243 -11.60 8.45 -21.84
CA ILE A 243 -12.30 7.44 -21.05
C ILE A 243 -13.44 6.83 -21.88
N GLY A 244 -14.15 7.62 -22.68
CA GLY A 244 -15.23 7.18 -23.55
C GLY A 244 -14.75 6.23 -24.64
N VAL A 245 -13.64 6.54 -25.32
CA VAL A 245 -13.02 5.64 -26.31
C VAL A 245 -12.63 4.31 -25.67
N LEU A 246 -11.99 4.36 -24.49
CA LEU A 246 -11.63 3.15 -23.75
C LEU A 246 -12.87 2.35 -23.32
N THR A 247 -13.94 3.03 -22.90
CA THR A 247 -15.21 2.39 -22.52
C THR A 247 -15.87 1.72 -23.72
N LEU A 248 -15.94 2.41 -24.88
CA LEU A 248 -16.49 1.85 -26.11
C LEU A 248 -15.71 0.63 -26.61
N PHE A 249 -14.39 0.63 -26.46
CA PHE A 249 -13.54 -0.50 -26.82
C PHE A 249 -13.95 -1.80 -26.09
N PHE A 250 -14.38 -1.72 -24.83
CA PHE A 250 -14.88 -2.88 -24.07
C PHE A 250 -16.40 -3.09 -24.21
N LEU A 251 -17.17 -2.01 -24.33
CA LEU A 251 -18.63 -2.06 -24.41
C LEU A 251 -19.13 -2.65 -25.74
N LEU A 252 -18.53 -2.28 -26.87
CA LEU A 252 -18.98 -2.75 -28.18
C LEU A 252 -18.86 -4.29 -28.33
N PRO A 253 -17.72 -4.93 -27.99
CA PRO A 253 -17.64 -6.39 -27.96
C PRO A 253 -18.66 -7.02 -27.02
N ASP A 254 -18.88 -6.45 -25.83
CA ASP A 254 -19.86 -6.97 -24.87
C ASP A 254 -21.29 -6.88 -25.39
N LEU A 255 -21.67 -5.80 -26.08
CA LEU A 255 -22.97 -5.67 -26.73
C LEU A 255 -23.15 -6.71 -27.84
N LEU A 256 -22.18 -6.82 -28.75
CA LEU A 256 -22.20 -7.81 -29.84
C LEU A 256 -22.28 -9.25 -29.32
N ARG A 257 -21.59 -9.51 -28.21
CA ARG A 257 -21.61 -10.82 -27.53
C ARG A 257 -23.00 -11.17 -27.01
N LEU A 258 -23.76 -10.19 -26.53
CA LEU A 258 -25.08 -10.39 -25.94
C LEU A 258 -26.22 -10.45 -26.96
N THR A 259 -26.02 -10.01 -28.21
CA THR A 259 -27.05 -10.08 -29.25
C THR A 259 -27.27 -11.49 -29.82
N SER A 260 -26.24 -12.36 -29.81
CA SER A 260 -26.32 -13.69 -30.42
C SER A 260 -25.52 -14.74 -29.65
N GLY A 261 -26.14 -15.89 -29.39
CA GLY A 261 -25.48 -17.02 -28.72
C GLY A 261 -24.27 -17.57 -29.50
N ARG A 262 -24.25 -17.45 -30.84
CA ARG A 262 -23.11 -17.86 -31.67
C ARG A 262 -21.90 -16.93 -31.45
N ILE A 263 -22.14 -15.63 -31.44
CA ILE A 263 -21.13 -14.60 -31.17
C ILE A 263 -20.63 -14.75 -29.72
N ASN A 264 -21.55 -14.98 -28.78
CA ASN A 264 -21.19 -15.26 -27.38
C ASN A 264 -20.21 -16.42 -27.25
N ARG A 265 -20.51 -17.55 -27.90
CA ARG A 265 -19.64 -18.72 -27.90
C ARG A 265 -18.28 -18.42 -28.53
N PHE A 266 -18.23 -17.65 -29.61
CA PHE A 266 -16.97 -17.23 -30.23
C PHE A 266 -16.08 -16.45 -29.25
N PHE A 267 -16.62 -15.44 -28.58
CA PHE A 267 -15.85 -14.63 -27.61
C PHE A 267 -15.36 -15.45 -26.41
N PHE A 268 -16.17 -16.38 -25.91
CA PHE A 268 -15.76 -17.23 -24.78
C PHE A 268 -14.70 -18.29 -25.15
N ILE A 269 -14.66 -18.73 -26.41
CA ILE A 269 -13.65 -19.69 -26.90
C ILE A 269 -12.36 -18.95 -27.27
N GLN A 270 -12.46 -17.94 -28.13
CA GLN A 270 -11.30 -17.25 -28.71
C GLN A 270 -10.71 -16.19 -27.77
N VAL A 271 -11.53 -15.60 -26.89
CA VAL A 271 -11.16 -14.49 -26.01
C VAL A 271 -11.40 -14.85 -24.53
N ARG A 272 -11.10 -16.10 -24.18
CA ARG A 272 -11.25 -16.64 -22.80
C ARG A 272 -10.49 -15.86 -21.73
N GLN A 273 -9.44 -15.12 -22.12
CA GLN A 273 -8.68 -14.28 -21.19
C GLN A 273 -9.41 -12.99 -20.79
N ILE A 274 -10.45 -12.59 -21.53
CA ILE A 274 -11.25 -11.41 -21.22
C ILE A 274 -12.53 -11.78 -20.47
N TYR A 275 -13.20 -12.89 -20.73
CA TYR A 275 -14.53 -13.16 -20.13
C TYR A 275 -14.52 -14.29 -19.10
N ARG A 276 -15.30 -14.15 -18.01
CA ARG A 276 -15.49 -15.21 -17.00
C ARG A 276 -16.74 -16.02 -17.32
N GLN A 277 -16.76 -17.32 -17.02
CA GLN A 277 -17.95 -18.17 -17.26
C GLN A 277 -19.24 -17.63 -16.61
N LYS A 278 -19.12 -17.04 -15.41
CA LYS A 278 -20.25 -16.39 -14.71
C LYS A 278 -20.81 -15.16 -15.44
N GLU A 279 -20.06 -14.59 -16.38
CA GLU A 279 -20.43 -13.42 -17.20
C GLU A 279 -21.13 -13.83 -18.53
N TRP A 280 -21.50 -15.11 -18.72
CA TRP A 280 -22.07 -15.59 -20.00
C TRP A 280 -23.30 -14.80 -20.47
N ARG A 281 -24.22 -14.45 -19.58
CA ARG A 281 -25.45 -13.68 -19.90
C ARG A 281 -25.44 -12.24 -19.35
N LYS A 282 -24.32 -11.79 -18.79
CA LYS A 282 -24.20 -10.48 -18.14
C LYS A 282 -23.12 -9.66 -18.83
N PHE A 283 -23.17 -8.33 -18.71
CA PHE A 283 -22.01 -7.51 -19.06
C PHE A 283 -20.78 -7.94 -18.25
N SER A 284 -19.61 -7.75 -18.85
CA SER A 284 -18.38 -8.10 -18.17
C SER A 284 -18.04 -7.06 -17.09
N SER A 285 -17.43 -7.50 -15.99
CA SER A 285 -17.11 -6.63 -14.84
C SER A 285 -16.18 -5.46 -15.20
N ILE A 286 -15.34 -5.59 -16.23
CA ILE A 286 -14.48 -4.49 -16.71
C ILE A 286 -15.28 -3.46 -17.53
N THR A 287 -16.25 -3.90 -18.32
CA THR A 287 -17.14 -3.01 -19.07
C THR A 287 -17.99 -2.19 -18.13
N LEU A 288 -18.58 -2.82 -17.10
CA LEU A 288 -19.37 -2.11 -16.08
C LEU A 288 -18.52 -1.11 -15.30
N PHE A 289 -17.30 -1.50 -14.92
CA PHE A 289 -16.34 -0.61 -14.26
C PHE A 289 -16.01 0.63 -15.12
N LEU A 290 -15.67 0.45 -16.40
CA LEU A 290 -15.34 1.56 -17.31
C LEU A 290 -16.56 2.43 -17.61
N LEU A 291 -17.73 1.81 -17.80
CA LEU A 291 -18.99 2.52 -17.96
C LEU A 291 -19.31 3.38 -16.73
N SER A 292 -19.15 2.82 -15.53
CA SER A 292 -19.33 3.56 -14.28
C SER A 292 -18.36 4.73 -14.15
N PHE A 293 -17.08 4.51 -14.46
CA PHE A 293 -16.08 5.57 -14.52
C PHE A 293 -16.54 6.68 -15.47
N PHE A 294 -16.85 6.34 -16.72
CA PHE A 294 -17.28 7.30 -17.73
C PHE A 294 -18.51 8.09 -17.29
N LEU A 295 -19.57 7.41 -16.83
CA LEU A 295 -20.80 8.04 -16.37
C LEU A 295 -20.55 8.94 -15.15
N THR A 296 -19.74 8.50 -14.19
CA THR A 296 -19.40 9.31 -13.01
C THR A 296 -18.68 10.60 -13.41
N MET A 297 -17.71 10.52 -14.34
CA MET A 297 -17.00 11.69 -14.86
C MET A 297 -17.89 12.60 -15.72
N LEU A 298 -18.88 12.03 -16.39
CA LEU A 298 -19.83 12.76 -17.23
C LEU A 298 -20.83 13.55 -16.36
N LEU A 299 -21.41 12.87 -15.37
CA LEU A 299 -22.52 13.38 -14.56
C LEU A 299 -22.07 14.35 -13.48
N PHE A 300 -20.88 14.16 -12.89
CA PHE A 300 -20.41 14.96 -11.77
C PHE A 300 -19.25 15.88 -12.16
N ASP A 301 -19.05 16.92 -11.37
CA ASP A 301 -17.83 17.73 -11.43
C ASP A 301 -16.63 16.96 -10.93
N LEU A 302 -15.43 17.36 -11.38
CA LEU A 302 -14.19 16.66 -11.06
C LEU A 302 -13.96 16.51 -9.56
N ASN A 303 -14.39 17.50 -8.77
CA ASN A 303 -14.28 17.50 -7.31
C ASN A 303 -15.06 16.36 -6.63
N ILE A 304 -16.10 15.84 -7.29
CA ILE A 304 -16.95 14.73 -6.81
C ILE A 304 -16.63 13.44 -7.56
N ALA A 305 -16.42 13.53 -8.87
CA ALA A 305 -16.13 12.39 -9.72
C ALA A 305 -14.79 11.74 -9.35
N ALA A 306 -13.73 12.52 -9.10
CA ALA A 306 -12.42 11.99 -8.76
C ALA A 306 -12.42 11.12 -7.48
N PRO A 307 -12.95 11.58 -6.33
CA PRO A 307 -13.03 10.71 -5.14
C PRO A 307 -13.95 9.52 -5.36
N ALA A 308 -15.12 9.69 -5.99
CA ALA A 308 -16.07 8.59 -6.25
C ALA A 308 -15.45 7.47 -7.12
N VAL A 309 -14.77 7.84 -8.21
CA VAL A 309 -14.04 6.88 -9.05
C VAL A 309 -12.88 6.27 -8.28
N SER A 310 -12.16 7.04 -7.45
CA SER A 310 -11.09 6.48 -6.61
C SER A 310 -11.60 5.38 -5.66
N PHE A 311 -12.81 5.54 -5.12
CA PHE A 311 -13.44 4.56 -4.25
C PHE A 311 -13.76 3.27 -5.01
N LEU A 312 -14.29 3.38 -6.23
CA LEU A 312 -14.49 2.23 -7.11
C LEU A 312 -13.17 1.53 -7.46
N VAL A 313 -12.12 2.28 -7.78
CA VAL A 313 -10.81 1.70 -8.17
C VAL A 313 -10.15 0.98 -7.00
N PHE A 314 -9.94 1.69 -5.89
CA PHE A 314 -9.17 1.15 -4.77
C PHE A 314 -10.03 0.24 -3.89
N GLY A 315 -11.26 0.64 -3.57
CA GLY A 315 -12.16 -0.16 -2.75
C GLY A 315 -12.37 -1.55 -3.32
N ASP A 316 -12.66 -1.67 -4.62
CA ASP A 316 -12.83 -2.97 -5.27
C ASP A 316 -11.54 -3.81 -5.27
N PHE A 317 -10.39 -3.19 -5.60
CA PHE A 317 -9.09 -3.87 -5.61
C PHE A 317 -8.76 -4.45 -4.24
N PHE A 318 -8.90 -3.66 -3.17
CA PHE A 318 -8.61 -4.09 -1.82
C PHE A 318 -9.63 -5.09 -1.28
N SER A 319 -10.92 -4.87 -1.51
CA SER A 319 -11.99 -5.81 -1.12
C SER A 319 -11.74 -7.21 -1.69
N LYS A 320 -11.46 -7.30 -3.00
CA LYS A 320 -11.22 -8.59 -3.66
C LYS A 320 -9.97 -9.28 -3.13
N ILE A 321 -8.88 -8.55 -2.95
CA ILE A 321 -7.61 -9.13 -2.49
C ILE A 321 -7.75 -9.66 -1.07
N TYR A 322 -8.26 -8.83 -0.16
CA TYR A 322 -8.30 -9.16 1.25
C TYR A 322 -9.47 -10.09 1.59
N GLY A 323 -10.63 -9.93 0.96
CA GLY A 323 -11.76 -10.84 1.13
C GLY A 323 -11.46 -12.26 0.63
N LEU A 324 -10.79 -12.40 -0.53
CA LEU A 324 -10.50 -13.75 -1.06
C LEU A 324 -9.37 -14.47 -0.33
N LYS A 325 -8.43 -13.73 0.27
CA LYS A 325 -7.26 -14.31 0.93
C LYS A 325 -7.44 -14.45 2.44
N PHE A 326 -8.05 -13.46 3.09
CA PHE A 326 -8.15 -13.36 4.54
C PHE A 326 -9.59 -13.36 5.06
N GLY A 327 -10.59 -13.41 4.17
CA GLY A 327 -11.99 -13.44 4.55
C GLY A 327 -12.32 -14.64 5.45
N ARG A 328 -12.87 -14.36 6.62
CA ARG A 328 -13.29 -15.37 7.61
C ARG A 328 -14.72 -15.16 8.05
N ILE A 329 -15.13 -13.91 8.25
CA ILE A 329 -16.46 -13.57 8.76
C ILE A 329 -17.36 -13.25 7.57
N PRO A 330 -18.39 -14.07 7.28
CA PRO A 330 -19.32 -13.77 6.20
C PRO A 330 -20.15 -12.53 6.51
N LEU A 331 -20.40 -11.72 5.48
CA LEU A 331 -21.21 -10.50 5.54
C LEU A 331 -21.99 -10.38 4.23
N PHE A 332 -23.28 -10.73 4.26
CA PHE A 332 -24.11 -10.93 3.05
C PHE A 332 -23.44 -11.88 2.04
N GLU A 333 -23.24 -11.45 0.79
CA GLU A 333 -22.55 -12.21 -0.25
C GLU A 333 -21.01 -12.04 -0.22
N LYS A 334 -20.49 -11.31 0.79
CA LYS A 334 -19.09 -10.91 0.92
C LYS A 334 -18.54 -11.29 2.30
N THR A 335 -17.41 -10.70 2.66
CA THR A 335 -16.70 -10.96 3.93
C THR A 335 -16.42 -9.63 4.62
N LEU A 336 -16.54 -9.60 5.96
CA LEU A 336 -16.24 -8.41 6.75
C LEU A 336 -14.82 -7.89 6.51
N GLU A 337 -13.84 -8.78 6.36
CA GLU A 337 -12.45 -8.40 6.08
C GLU A 337 -12.30 -7.68 4.73
N GLY A 338 -13.02 -8.15 3.70
CA GLY A 338 -13.06 -7.51 2.39
C GLY A 338 -13.69 -6.12 2.48
N SER A 339 -14.80 -5.98 3.19
CA SER A 339 -15.50 -4.71 3.37
C SER A 339 -14.70 -3.70 4.20
N LEU A 340 -13.99 -4.13 5.24
CA LEU A 340 -13.09 -3.28 6.01
C LEU A 340 -11.88 -2.84 5.16
N ALA A 341 -11.33 -3.73 4.34
CA ALA A 341 -10.28 -3.37 3.39
C ALA A 341 -10.79 -2.36 2.33
N HIS A 342 -12.03 -2.52 1.86
CA HIS A 342 -12.69 -1.56 0.98
C HIS A 342 -12.76 -0.18 1.64
N LEU A 343 -13.32 -0.10 2.85
CA LEU A 343 -13.47 1.13 3.60
C LEU A 343 -12.12 1.82 3.84
N ALA A 344 -11.12 1.08 4.33
CA ALA A 344 -9.79 1.62 4.58
C ALA A 344 -9.15 2.20 3.31
N ALA A 345 -9.34 1.51 2.17
CA ALA A 345 -8.85 1.97 0.88
C ALA A 345 -9.57 3.23 0.40
N CYS A 346 -10.89 3.30 0.52
CA CYS A 346 -11.68 4.48 0.15
C CYS A 346 -11.36 5.68 1.03
N LEU A 347 -11.28 5.49 2.35
CA LEU A 347 -10.89 6.55 3.28
C LEU A 347 -9.50 7.10 2.96
N MET A 348 -8.53 6.22 2.70
CA MET A 348 -7.17 6.62 2.36
C MET A 348 -7.10 7.31 0.99
N SER A 349 -7.77 6.79 -0.05
CA SER A 349 -7.75 7.39 -1.39
C SER A 349 -8.45 8.75 -1.40
N GLY A 350 -9.60 8.87 -0.71
CA GLY A 350 -10.32 10.12 -0.53
C GLY A 350 -9.47 11.15 0.23
N TYR A 351 -8.82 10.73 1.32
CA TYR A 351 -7.92 11.61 2.07
C TYR A 351 -6.69 12.04 1.26
N LEU A 352 -6.10 11.16 0.45
CA LEU A 352 -4.98 11.54 -0.43
C LEU A 352 -5.39 12.55 -1.50
N LEU A 353 -6.62 12.47 -1.99
CA LEU A 353 -7.14 13.40 -3.01
C LEU A 353 -7.62 14.73 -2.43
N HIS A 354 -8.08 14.78 -1.17
CA HIS A 354 -8.72 15.97 -0.59
C HIS A 354 -7.96 17.31 -0.79
N PRO A 355 -6.62 17.39 -0.77
CA PRO A 355 -5.93 18.66 -0.94
C PRO A 355 -6.06 19.24 -2.37
N PHE A 356 -6.45 18.40 -3.33
CA PHE A 356 -6.64 18.78 -4.72
C PHE A 356 -8.12 19.01 -5.08
N LEU A 357 -9.04 18.83 -4.11
CA LEU A 357 -10.48 18.91 -4.32
C LEU A 357 -11.04 20.14 -3.62
N GLN A 358 -12.01 20.81 -4.25
CA GLN A 358 -12.77 21.91 -3.65
C GLN A 358 -14.03 21.39 -2.94
N VAL A 359 -13.87 20.32 -2.13
CA VAL A 359 -14.96 19.66 -1.40
C VAL A 359 -14.51 19.41 0.02
N ALA A 360 -15.39 19.68 0.99
CA ALA A 360 -15.10 19.49 2.39
C ALA A 360 -14.80 18.01 2.70
N LEU A 361 -13.78 17.76 3.53
CA LEU A 361 -13.38 16.39 3.87
C LEU A 361 -14.54 15.52 4.41
N PRO A 362 -15.46 16.02 5.28
CA PRO A 362 -16.61 15.22 5.74
C PRO A 362 -17.48 14.67 4.60
N VAL A 363 -17.64 15.43 3.50
CA VAL A 363 -18.39 14.97 2.32
C VAL A 363 -17.67 13.80 1.63
N ILE A 364 -16.34 13.90 1.51
CA ILE A 364 -15.51 12.80 0.95
C ILE A 364 -15.60 11.55 1.83
N LEU A 365 -15.57 11.71 3.16
CA LEU A 365 -15.70 10.59 4.10
C LEU A 365 -17.09 9.95 4.04
N LEU A 366 -18.14 10.76 3.90
CA LEU A 366 -19.50 10.27 3.64
C LEU A 366 -19.54 9.44 2.36
N GLY A 367 -18.92 9.93 1.27
CA GLY A 367 -18.80 9.19 0.02
C GLY A 367 -18.09 7.85 0.17
N ALA A 368 -17.00 7.78 0.94
CA ALA A 368 -16.28 6.53 1.22
C ALA A 368 -17.14 5.52 2.00
N LEU A 369 -17.94 5.98 2.95
CA LEU A 369 -18.90 5.14 3.68
C LEU A 369 -20.00 4.61 2.75
N VAL A 370 -20.60 5.49 1.92
CA VAL A 370 -21.62 5.11 0.94
C VAL A 370 -21.06 4.11 -0.07
N ALA A 371 -19.83 4.32 -0.56
CA ALA A 371 -19.15 3.39 -1.46
C ALA A 371 -19.03 1.98 -0.82
N THR A 372 -18.62 1.92 0.45
CA THR A 372 -18.50 0.66 1.19
C THR A 372 -19.86 -0.02 1.40
N ILE A 373 -20.88 0.75 1.81
CA ILE A 373 -22.24 0.24 2.01
C ILE A 373 -22.81 -0.33 0.70
N THR A 374 -22.62 0.41 -0.39
CA THR A 374 -23.03 0.00 -1.74
C THR A 374 -22.32 -1.28 -2.18
N GLU A 375 -21.04 -1.42 -1.83
CA GLU A 375 -20.27 -2.62 -2.15
C GLU A 375 -20.78 -3.85 -1.41
N VAL A 376 -21.17 -3.71 -0.14
CA VAL A 376 -21.55 -4.83 0.71
C VAL A 376 -22.97 -5.32 0.48
N LEU A 377 -23.89 -4.41 0.16
CA LEU A 377 -25.30 -4.74 0.19
C LEU A 377 -25.82 -5.41 -1.10
N PRO A 378 -26.68 -6.45 -0.99
CA PRO A 378 -27.16 -7.22 -2.12
C PRO A 378 -28.37 -6.57 -2.80
N TRP A 379 -28.20 -5.40 -3.43
CA TRP A 379 -29.33 -4.61 -3.98
C TRP A 379 -29.67 -4.96 -5.44
N GLY A 380 -29.14 -6.07 -5.97
CA GLY A 380 -29.44 -6.58 -7.31
C GLY A 380 -28.73 -5.86 -8.47
N VAL A 381 -28.05 -4.73 -8.19
CA VAL A 381 -27.22 -4.00 -9.15
C VAL A 381 -25.75 -4.37 -8.95
N ASP A 382 -25.00 -4.49 -10.05
CA ASP A 382 -23.57 -4.83 -10.01
C ASP A 382 -22.75 -3.71 -9.33
N ASP A 383 -21.91 -4.10 -8.37
CA ASP A 383 -21.07 -3.19 -7.59
C ASP A 383 -20.08 -2.40 -8.44
N ASN A 384 -19.63 -2.97 -9.56
CA ASN A 384 -18.73 -2.28 -10.50
C ASN A 384 -19.43 -1.15 -11.24
N LEU A 385 -20.78 -1.12 -11.24
CA LEU A 385 -21.58 -0.03 -11.78
C LEU A 385 -22.01 0.97 -10.71
N SER A 386 -22.50 0.48 -9.56
CA SER A 386 -23.20 1.30 -8.58
C SER A 386 -22.29 2.12 -7.64
N VAL A 387 -21.11 1.62 -7.26
CA VAL A 387 -20.29 2.21 -6.19
C VAL A 387 -19.92 3.68 -6.43
N SER A 388 -19.36 4.03 -7.60
CA SER A 388 -18.98 5.43 -7.85
C SER A 388 -20.18 6.32 -8.17
N LEU A 389 -21.24 5.77 -8.79
CA LEU A 389 -22.45 6.53 -9.07
C LEU A 389 -23.19 6.91 -7.78
N LEU A 390 -23.42 5.97 -6.88
CA LEU A 390 -24.14 6.24 -5.63
C LEU A 390 -23.31 7.09 -4.67
N SER A 391 -22.01 6.82 -4.52
CA SER A 391 -21.14 7.68 -3.70
C SER A 391 -21.03 9.09 -4.28
N GLY A 392 -20.92 9.23 -5.60
CA GLY A 392 -20.94 10.52 -6.30
C GLY A 392 -22.26 11.27 -6.10
N SER A 393 -23.41 10.59 -6.25
CA SER A 393 -24.73 11.18 -6.02
C SER A 393 -24.90 11.69 -4.59
N VAL A 394 -24.54 10.89 -3.59
CA VAL A 394 -24.68 11.31 -2.18
C VAL A 394 -23.74 12.47 -1.86
N MET A 395 -22.48 12.43 -2.34
CA MET A 395 -21.57 13.55 -2.14
C MET A 395 -22.08 14.82 -2.83
N HIS A 396 -22.63 14.72 -4.04
CA HIS A 396 -23.19 15.86 -4.76
C HIS A 396 -24.40 16.46 -4.02
N VAL A 397 -25.32 15.62 -3.53
CA VAL A 397 -26.46 16.06 -2.72
C VAL A 397 -26.00 16.72 -1.42
N ALA A 398 -24.98 16.17 -0.77
CA ALA A 398 -24.41 16.71 0.46
C ALA A 398 -23.72 18.07 0.29
N LEU A 399 -23.50 18.58 -0.93
CA LEU A 399 -23.02 19.95 -1.15
C LEU A 399 -24.14 21.00 -1.00
N PHE A 400 -25.40 20.58 -1.02
CA PHE A 400 -26.56 21.49 -0.90
C PHE A 400 -27.04 21.68 0.55
N PHE A 401 -26.47 20.96 1.51
CA PHE A 401 -26.76 21.02 2.94
C PHE A 401 -25.49 21.31 3.71
#